data_AF-A0A7C5K895-F1
#
_entry.id   AF-A0A7C5K895-F1
#
_cell.length_a   1.000
_cell.length_b   1.000
_cell.length_c   1.000
_cell.angle_alpha   90.00
_cell.angle_beta   90.00
_cell.angle_gamma   90.00
#
_symmetry.space_group_name_H-M   'P 1'
#
loop_
_entity.id
_entity.type
_entity.pdbx_description
1 polymer ?
#
loop_
_entity_poly.entity_id
_entity_poly.type
_entity_poly.pdbx_seq_one_letter_code
_entity_poly.pdbx_strand_id
1 'polypeptide(L)'
;GGQNIVEAAASGHPVVFGPHMQNFRAISREFLAAGAAVQVRDAAELAAAVEALLASPERCRQVAAAARQVIATNLGATARTVELIRQKLP
;
A
#
# COMPACT_ATOMS: atom_id res chain seq x y z
N GLY A 1 -12.32 0.12 9.80
CA GLY A 1 -11.29 1.08 10.20
C GLY A 1 -10.05 0.91 9.34
N GLY A 2 -9.03 1.74 9.58
CA GLY A 2 -7.79 1.80 8.80
C GLY A 2 -7.65 3.15 8.08
N GLN A 3 -6.42 3.56 7.79
CA GLN A 3 -6.11 4.75 6.99
C GLN A 3 -5.73 4.35 5.56
N ASN A 4 -5.86 5.28 4.62
CA ASN A 4 -5.48 5.06 3.23
C ASN A 4 -3.96 4.86 3.12
N ILE A 5 -3.53 3.65 2.75
CA ILE A 5 -2.09 3.32 2.59
C ILE A 5 -1.51 3.80 1.25
N VAL A 6 -2.35 4.18 0.29
CA VAL A 6 -1.91 4.59 -1.06
C VAL A 6 -1.18 5.92 -0.99
N GLU A 7 -1.68 6.89 -0.22
CA GLU A 7 -1.03 8.20 -0.05
C GLU A 7 0.32 8.07 0.66
N ALA A 8 0.39 7.26 1.71
CA ALA A 8 1.63 6.96 2.41
C ALA A 8 2.66 6.31 1.48
N ALA A 9 2.24 5.34 0.67
CA ALA A 9 3.09 4.66 -0.30
C ALA A 9 3.54 5.57 -1.46
N ALA A 10 2.67 6.49 -1.90
CA ALA A 10 2.99 7.46 -2.96
C ALA A 10 4.11 8.43 -2.53
N SER A 11 4.30 8.65 -1.22
CA SER A 11 5.41 9.46 -0.70
C SER A 11 6.80 8.84 -0.89
N GLY A 12 6.87 7.58 -1.38
CA GLY A 12 8.12 6.89 -1.64
C GLY A 12 8.78 6.24 -0.43
N HIS A 13 8.08 6.17 0.70
CA HIS A 13 8.53 5.52 1.94
C HIS A 13 7.86 4.15 2.12
N PRO A 14 8.51 3.21 2.84
CA PRO A 14 7.86 1.96 3.22
C PRO A 14 6.65 2.22 4.13
N VAL A 15 5.59 1.42 3.98
CA VAL A 15 4.36 1.56 4.77
C VAL A 15 4.27 0.43 5.80
N VAL A 16 3.99 0.80 7.05
CA VAL A 16 3.67 -0.12 8.15
C VAL A 16 2.25 0.17 8.63
N PHE A 17 1.43 -0.86 8.83
CA PHE A 17 0.05 -0.69 9.28
C PHE A 17 -0.43 -1.82 10.21
N GLY A 18 -1.48 -1.55 10.98
CA GLY A 18 -2.04 -2.49 11.96
C GLY A 18 -3.04 -3.52 11.38
N PRO A 19 -3.68 -4.36 12.22
CA PRO A 19 -4.59 -5.41 11.76
C PRO A 19 -5.93 -4.87 11.22
N HIS A 20 -6.30 -3.64 11.56
CA HIS A 20 -7.61 -3.07 11.26
C HIS A 20 -7.65 -2.33 9.93
N MET A 21 -7.72 -3.08 8.83
CA MET A 21 -7.73 -2.55 7.45
C MET A 21 -9.04 -2.84 6.71
N GLN A 22 -10.18 -2.92 7.40
CA GLN A 22 -11.45 -3.36 6.77
C GLN A 22 -11.87 -2.44 5.61
N ASN A 23 -11.63 -1.13 5.73
CA ASN A 23 -11.99 -0.14 4.71
C ASN A 23 -11.07 -0.21 3.48
N PHE A 24 -9.88 -0.79 3.65
CA PHE A 24 -8.82 -0.85 2.65
C PHE A 24 -8.35 -2.30 2.43
N ARG A 25 -9.25 -3.28 2.61
CA ARG A 25 -8.91 -4.71 2.67
C ARG A 25 -8.34 -5.25 1.36
N ALA A 26 -8.88 -4.79 0.23
CA ALA A 26 -8.40 -5.21 -1.08
C ALA A 26 -6.97 -4.72 -1.31
N ILE A 27 -6.77 -3.40 -1.19
CA ILE A 27 -5.45 -2.79 -1.41
C ILE A 27 -4.40 -3.24 -0.38
N SER A 28 -4.78 -3.45 0.88
CA SER A 28 -3.84 -3.97 1.89
C SER A 28 -3.38 -5.40 1.58
N ARG A 29 -4.27 -6.26 1.06
CA ARG A 29 -3.91 -7.61 0.60
C ARG A 29 -2.97 -7.57 -0.61
N GLU A 30 -3.24 -6.72 -1.59
CA GLU A 30 -2.36 -6.54 -2.74
C GLU A 30 -0.97 -6.08 -2.32
N PHE A 31 -0.89 -5.10 -1.41
CA PHE A 31 0.38 -4.62 -0.88
C PHE A 31 1.14 -5.72 -0.14
N LEU A 32 0.48 -6.51 0.71
CA LEU A 32 1.13 -7.61 1.44
C LEU A 32 1.61 -8.72 0.50
N ALA A 33 0.81 -9.08 -0.51
CA ALA A 33 1.18 -10.09 -1.49
C ALA A 33 2.40 -9.66 -2.34
N ALA A 34 2.56 -8.36 -2.58
CA ALA A 34 3.69 -7.80 -3.32
C ALA A 34 4.93 -7.49 -2.45
N GLY A 35 4.88 -7.72 -1.13
CA GLY A 35 5.94 -7.27 -0.21
C GLY A 35 6.08 -5.74 -0.13
N ALA A 36 5.01 -5.02 -0.48
CA ALA A 36 4.95 -3.56 -0.56
C ALA A 36 4.60 -2.87 0.77
N ALA A 37 4.27 -3.62 1.81
CA ALA A 37 4.02 -3.09 3.14
C ALA A 37 4.30 -4.14 4.22
N VAL A 38 4.39 -3.68 5.46
CA VAL A 38 4.49 -4.54 6.65
C VAL A 38 3.23 -4.40 7.47
N GLN A 39 2.54 -5.52 7.72
CA GLN A 39 1.44 -5.56 8.67
C GLN A 39 1.95 -6.00 10.04
N VAL A 40 1.60 -5.26 11.08
CA VAL A 40 1.96 -5.55 12.48
C VAL A 40 0.70 -5.76 13.31
N ARG A 41 0.82 -6.57 14.37
CA ARG A 41 -0.28 -6.93 15.27
C ARG A 41 -0.38 -6.02 16.48
N ASP A 42 0.75 -5.50 16.95
CA ASP A 42 0.85 -4.73 18.19
C ASP A 42 2.04 -3.76 18.17
N ALA A 43 2.25 -3.08 19.30
CA ALA A 43 3.31 -2.09 19.47
C ALA A 43 4.72 -2.70 19.45
N ALA A 44 4.90 -3.94 19.92
CA ALA A 44 6.20 -4.59 19.91
C ALA A 44 6.63 -4.94 18.48
N GLU A 45 5.70 -5.45 17.68
CA GLU A 45 5.96 -5.69 16.25
C GLU A 45 6.15 -4.40 15.46
N LEU A 46 5.43 -3.33 15.81
CA LEU A 46 5.65 -2.02 15.20
C LEU A 46 7.08 -1.54 15.44
N ALA A 47 7.56 -1.60 16.68
CA ALA A 47 8.93 -1.21 17.02
C ALA A 47 9.96 -2.05 16.24
N ALA A 48 9.83 -3.37 16.26
CA ALA A 48 10.72 -4.28 15.54
C ALA A 48 10.71 -4.05 14.03
N ALA A 49 9.54 -3.79 13.43
CA ALA A 49 9.41 -3.52 12.00
C ALA A 49 10.10 -2.19 11.62
N VAL A 50 9.90 -1.14 12.42
CA VAL A 50 10.54 0.16 12.21
C VAL A 50 12.06 0.05 12.36
N GLU A 51 12.55 -0.60 13.41
CA GLU A 51 13.98 -0.86 13.61
C GLU A 51 14.59 -1.62 12.41
N ALA A 52 13.94 -2.68 11.95
CA ALA A 52 14.42 -3.46 10.81
C ALA A 52 14.47 -2.66 9.50
N LEU A 53 13.52 -1.75 9.28
CA LEU A 53 13.50 -0.87 8.11
C LEU A 53 14.57 0.22 8.20
N LEU A 54 14.80 0.79 9.39
CA LEU A 54 15.83 1.80 9.62
C LEU A 54 17.25 1.21 9.53
N ALA A 55 17.44 -0.03 10.01
CA ALA A 55 18.73 -0.72 9.97
C ALA A 55 19.12 -1.19 8.55
N SER A 56 18.17 -1.29 7.62
CA SER A 56 18.42 -1.76 6.25
C SER A 56 17.86 -0.79 5.19
N PRO A 57 18.68 0.15 4.71
CA PRO A 57 18.32 1.03 3.60
C PRO A 57 17.91 0.26 2.33
N GLU A 58 18.50 -0.92 2.12
CA GLU A 58 18.14 -1.78 1.00
C GLU A 58 16.70 -2.31 1.13
N ARG A 59 16.34 -2.91 2.27
CA ARG A 59 14.98 -3.39 2.53
C ARG A 59 13.96 -2.25 2.45
N CYS A 60 14.30 -1.09 3.00
CA CYS A 60 13.47 0.12 2.91
C CYS A 60 13.18 0.49 1.44
N ARG A 61 14.21 0.50 0.57
CA ARG A 61 14.05 0.76 -0.87
C ARG A 61 13.24 -0.32 -1.58
N GLN A 62 13.43 -1.60 -1.24
CA GLN A 62 12.69 -2.71 -1.84
C GLN A 62 11.19 -2.60 -1.55
N VAL A 63 10.81 -2.39 -0.27
CA VAL A 63 9.40 -2.23 0.13
C VAL A 63 8.78 -1.02 -0.55
N ALA A 64 9.48 0.13 -0.55
CA ALA A 64 9.00 1.34 -1.22
C ALA A 64 8.86 1.17 -2.75
N ALA A 65 9.77 0.45 -3.39
CA ALA A 65 9.70 0.16 -4.82
C ALA A 65 8.51 -0.76 -5.16
N ALA A 66 8.30 -1.81 -4.36
CA ALA A 66 7.14 -2.69 -4.51
C ALA A 66 5.83 -1.91 -4.34
N ALA A 67 5.76 -1.01 -3.35
CA ALA A 67 4.61 -0.14 -3.12
C ALA A 67 4.29 0.75 -4.33
N ARG A 68 5.32 1.39 -4.91
CA ARG A 68 5.15 2.17 -6.15
C ARG A 68 4.65 1.30 -7.31
N GLN A 69 5.13 0.07 -7.43
CA GLN A 69 4.70 -0.84 -8.50
C GLN A 69 3.23 -1.26 -8.37
N VAL A 70 2.77 -1.53 -7.15
CA VAL A 70 1.34 -1.82 -6.88
C VAL A 70 0.48 -0.62 -7.23
N ILE A 71 0.90 0.59 -6.86
CA ILE A 71 0.19 1.82 -7.24
C ILE A 71 0.14 1.95 -8.76
N ALA A 72 1.28 1.84 -9.44
CA ALA A 72 1.37 2.00 -10.88
C ALA A 72 0.47 1.03 -11.64
N THR A 73 0.36 -0.21 -11.15
CA THR A 73 -0.50 -1.25 -11.74
C THR A 73 -2.00 -0.96 -11.53
N ASN A 74 -2.34 -0.23 -10.47
CA ASN A 74 -3.70 0.19 -10.14
C ASN A 74 -4.08 1.56 -10.73
N LEU A 75 -3.16 2.27 -11.38
CA LEU A 75 -3.46 3.52 -12.09
C LEU A 75 -4.34 3.26 -13.32
N GLY A 76 -5.09 4.29 -13.73
CA GLY A 76 -5.97 4.23 -14.91
C GLY A 76 -7.35 3.64 -14.66
N ALA A 77 -7.63 3.12 -13.46
CA ALA A 77 -8.96 2.64 -13.07
C ALA A 77 -10.03 3.73 -13.25
N THR A 78 -9.74 4.97 -12.83
CA THR A 78 -10.65 6.12 -13.02
C THR A 78 -10.96 6.37 -14.49
N ALA A 79 -9.94 6.41 -15.35
CA ALA A 79 -10.13 6.65 -16.79
C ALA A 79 -10.97 5.55 -17.44
N ARG A 80 -10.70 4.28 -17.09
CA ARG A 80 -11.48 3.13 -17.56
C ARG A 80 -12.94 3.21 -17.12
N THR A 81 -13.17 3.55 -15.85
CA THR A 81 -14.53 3.71 -15.31
C THR A 81 -15.28 4.85 -16.00
N VAL A 82 -14.62 5.98 -16.23
CA VAL A 82 -15.20 7.11 -16.97
C VAL A 82 -15.58 6.70 -18.38
N GLU A 83 -14.71 5.98 -19.10
CA GLU A 83 -15.00 5.53 -20.46
C GLU A 83 -16.20 4.57 -20.49
N LEU A 84 -16.28 3.63 -19.54
CA LEU A 84 -17.44 2.73 -19.40
C LEU A 84 -18.74 3.48 -19.12
N ILE A 85 -18.70 4.52 -18.28
CA ILE A 85 -19.86 5.38 -18.02
C ILE A 85 -20.24 6.17 -19.28
N ARG A 86 -19.25 6.71 -19.99
CA ARG A 86 -19.45 7.48 -21.23
C ARG A 86 -20.20 6.66 -22.29
N GLN A 87 -19.88 5.38 -22.40
CA GLN A 87 -20.57 4.44 -23.31
C GLN A 87 -22.03 4.13 -22.91
N LYS A 88 -22.46 4.52 -21.70
CA LYS A 88 -23.81 4.29 -21.17
C LYS A 88 -24.64 5.57 -21.04
N LEU A 89 -24.05 6.73 -21.30
CA LEU A 89 -24.76 8.00 -21.35
C LEU A 89 -25.24 8.25 -22.80
N PRO A 90 -26.48 8.73 -23.00
CA PRO A 90 -27.05 9.04 -24.31
C PRO A 90 -26.36 10.23 -25.01
#